data_AF-A0A7L0FKY8-F1
#
_entry.id   AF-A0A7L0FKY8-F1
#
_cell.length_a   1.000
_cell.length_b   1.000
_cell.length_c   1.000
_cell.angle_alpha   90.00
_cell.angle_beta   90.00
_cell.angle_gamma   90.00
#
_symmetry.space_group_name_H-M   'P 1'
#
loop_
_entity.id
_entity.type
_entity.pdbx_description
1 polymer ?
#
loop_
_entity_poly.entity_id
_entity_poly.type
_entity_poly.pdbx_seq_one_letter_code
_entity_poly.pdbx_strand_id
1 'polypeptide(L)'
;SHQEATEKEVERILGILQTHFKSDRKYDSIKLLKPDTPISFFDLVIDPNSFARTVENIFHVSFLIRDGFARIKLDDDKLPIIEPTKDNEAKQNDSSAGARNQVVISLNQQEWK
;
A
#
# COMPACT_ATOMS: atom_id res chain seq x y z
N SER A 1 12.85 -17.89 -11.80
CA SER A 1 12.75 -18.52 -10.46
C SER A 1 11.50 -17.99 -9.75
N HIS A 2 10.88 -18.72 -8.80
CA HIS A 2 9.69 -18.25 -8.06
C HIS A 2 9.93 -16.92 -7.31
N GLN A 3 11.17 -16.71 -6.88
CA GLN A 3 11.62 -15.48 -6.23
C GLN A 3 11.58 -14.26 -7.16
N GLU A 4 11.89 -14.44 -8.44
CA GLU A 4 11.84 -13.38 -9.47
C GLU A 4 10.40 -12.94 -9.77
N ALA A 5 9.42 -13.86 -9.65
CA ALA A 5 8.02 -13.53 -9.79
C ALA A 5 7.50 -12.70 -8.60
N THR A 6 7.99 -13.00 -7.39
CA THR A 6 7.66 -12.25 -6.16
C THR A 6 8.19 -10.82 -6.23
N GLU A 7 9.44 -10.63 -6.67
CA GLU A 7 10.06 -9.31 -6.78
C GLU A 7 9.34 -8.41 -7.79
N LYS A 8 9.03 -8.94 -8.98
CA LYS A 8 8.26 -8.21 -10.01
C LYS A 8 6.90 -7.74 -9.50
N GLU A 9 6.23 -8.57 -8.69
CA GLU A 9 4.91 -8.22 -8.17
C GLU A 9 4.98 -7.13 -7.09
N VAL A 10 6.00 -7.18 -6.22
CA VAL A 10 6.29 -6.12 -5.25
C VAL A 10 6.58 -4.79 -5.97
N GLU A 11 7.42 -4.81 -7.01
CA GLU A 11 7.71 -3.63 -7.83
C GLU A 11 6.47 -3.11 -8.56
N ARG A 12 5.61 -4.00 -9.08
CA ARG A 12 4.35 -3.64 -9.73
C ARG A 12 3.43 -2.91 -8.77
N ILE A 13 3.23 -3.43 -7.56
CA ILE A 13 2.38 -2.83 -6.52
C ILE A 13 2.95 -1.47 -6.08
N LEU A 14 4.27 -1.38 -5.88
CA LEU A 14 4.94 -0.11 -5.56
C LEU A 14 4.75 0.92 -6.68
N GLY A 15 4.87 0.50 -7.95
CA GLY A 15 4.65 1.37 -9.11
C GLY A 15 3.22 1.93 -9.18
N ILE A 16 2.21 1.13 -8.81
CA ILE A 16 0.82 1.57 -8.71
C ILE A 16 0.68 2.62 -7.60
N LEU A 17 1.19 2.33 -6.40
CA LEU A 17 1.17 3.25 -5.27
C LEU A 17 1.86 4.57 -5.62
N GLN A 18 3.04 4.53 -6.22
CA GLN A 18 3.74 5.75 -6.60
C GLN A 18 2.99 6.52 -7.68
N THR A 19 2.39 5.87 -8.68
CA THR A 19 1.69 6.54 -9.78
C THR A 19 0.43 7.27 -9.31
N HIS A 20 -0.34 6.67 -8.39
CA HIS A 20 -1.49 7.33 -7.78
C HIS A 20 -1.14 8.59 -6.99
N PHE A 21 0.07 8.63 -6.43
CA PHE A 21 0.56 9.72 -5.58
C PHE A 21 1.64 10.58 -6.24
N LYS A 22 1.87 10.44 -7.55
CA LYS A 22 2.77 11.33 -8.29
C LYS A 22 2.17 12.73 -8.29
N SER A 23 2.67 13.56 -7.37
CA SER A 23 2.59 15.01 -7.43
C SER A 23 3.48 15.44 -8.61
N ASP A 24 2.93 15.49 -9.83
CA ASP A 24 3.56 16.24 -10.91
C ASP A 24 3.60 17.72 -10.47
N ARG A 25 4.69 18.08 -9.79
CA ARG A 25 4.95 19.40 -9.16
C ARG A 25 4.97 20.57 -10.17
N LYS A 26 4.80 20.26 -11.47
CA LYS A 26 4.89 21.22 -12.58
C LYS A 26 3.55 21.93 -12.89
N TYR A 27 2.41 21.36 -12.49
CA TYR A 27 1.07 21.89 -12.81
C TYR A 27 0.12 21.88 -11.61
N ASP A 28 0.63 22.21 -10.42
CA ASP A 28 -0.14 22.27 -9.17
C ASP A 28 -1.35 23.23 -9.23
N SER A 29 -1.39 24.13 -10.21
CA SER A 29 -2.46 25.11 -10.38
C SER A 29 -3.70 24.62 -11.17
N ILE A 30 -3.71 23.41 -11.76
CA ILE A 30 -4.86 22.91 -12.55
C ILE A 30 -5.20 21.44 -12.22
N LYS A 31 -5.03 20.99 -10.98
CA LYS A 31 -5.45 19.65 -10.54
C LYS A 31 -6.76 19.72 -9.75
N LEU A 32 -7.88 19.74 -10.48
CA LEU A 32 -9.24 19.60 -9.92
C LEU A 32 -9.57 18.16 -9.46
N LEU A 33 -8.61 17.23 -9.60
CA LEU A 33 -8.68 15.87 -9.06
C LEU A 33 -7.65 15.78 -7.94
N LYS A 34 -8.12 15.63 -6.70
CA LYS A 34 -7.33 15.69 -5.47
C LYS A 34 -6.05 14.84 -5.61
N PRO A 35 -4.85 15.47 -5.72
CA PRO A 35 -3.61 14.75 -5.50
C PRO A 35 -3.69 14.22 -4.07
N ASP A 36 -3.22 12.99 -3.84
CA ASP A 36 -3.21 12.36 -2.51
C ASP A 36 -4.54 11.75 -2.06
N THR A 37 -5.37 11.26 -3.00
CA THR A 37 -6.47 10.36 -2.61
C THR A 37 -5.88 9.01 -2.21
N PRO A 38 -5.99 8.60 -0.94
CA PRO A 38 -5.41 7.36 -0.49
C PRO A 38 -6.15 6.15 -1.07
N ILE A 39 -5.42 5.07 -1.36
CA ILE A 39 -5.99 3.87 -1.98
C ILE A 39 -6.55 2.99 -0.86
N SER A 40 -7.78 2.50 -1.03
CA SER A 40 -8.33 1.43 -0.18
C SER A 40 -7.38 0.24 -0.19
N PHE A 41 -6.98 -0.23 0.99
CA PHE A 41 -6.12 -1.40 1.10
C PHE A 41 -6.76 -2.62 0.42
N PHE A 42 -8.06 -2.80 0.59
CA PHE A 42 -8.79 -3.93 0.00
C PHE A 42 -8.81 -3.86 -1.53
N ASP A 43 -9.02 -2.67 -2.12
CA ASP A 43 -9.02 -2.51 -3.58
C ASP A 43 -7.66 -2.84 -4.19
N LEU A 44 -6.57 -2.66 -3.44
CA LEU A 44 -5.22 -2.99 -3.88
C LEU A 44 -4.93 -4.50 -3.83
N VAL A 45 -5.41 -5.20 -2.80
CA VAL A 45 -5.01 -6.59 -2.53
C VAL A 45 -6.02 -7.65 -2.94
N ILE A 46 -7.32 -7.33 -2.99
CA ILE A 46 -8.36 -8.29 -3.35
C ILE A 46 -8.31 -8.60 -4.84
N ASP A 47 -8.09 -9.87 -5.18
CA ASP A 47 -8.39 -10.41 -6.51
C ASP A 47 -9.79 -11.05 -6.45
N PRO A 48 -10.77 -10.60 -7.27
CA PRO A 48 -12.15 -11.10 -7.21
C PRO A 48 -12.32 -12.52 -7.75
N ASN A 49 -11.30 -13.08 -8.40
CA ASN A 49 -11.31 -14.40 -9.03
C ASN A 49 -10.42 -15.41 -8.31
N SER A 50 -9.52 -14.97 -7.41
CA SER A 50 -8.59 -15.83 -6.71
C SER A 50 -8.30 -15.41 -5.27
N PHE A 51 -8.80 -16.21 -4.32
CA PHE A 51 -8.44 -16.08 -2.90
C PHE A 51 -6.93 -16.26 -2.68
N ALA A 52 -6.30 -17.23 -3.35
CA ALA A 52 -4.87 -17.45 -3.22
C ALA A 52 -4.07 -16.22 -3.65
N ARG A 53 -4.46 -15.58 -4.77
CA ARG A 53 -3.81 -14.36 -5.24
C ARG A 53 -4.05 -13.19 -4.28
N THR A 54 -5.22 -13.13 -3.65
CA THR A 54 -5.50 -12.14 -2.59
C THR A 54 -4.52 -12.29 -1.42
N VAL A 55 -4.29 -13.52 -0.95
CA VAL A 55 -3.32 -13.80 0.12
C VAL A 55 -1.89 -13.44 -0.32
N GLU A 56 -1.51 -13.76 -1.56
CA GLU A 56 -0.21 -13.38 -2.13
C GLU A 56 -0.03 -11.85 -2.20
N ASN A 57 -1.05 -11.12 -2.67
CA ASN A 57 -1.02 -9.65 -2.72
C ASN A 57 -0.85 -9.04 -1.32
N ILE A 58 -1.57 -9.55 -0.32
CA ILE A 58 -1.41 -9.12 1.08
C ILE A 58 0.03 -9.37 1.55
N PHE A 59 0.61 -10.53 1.21
CA PHE A 59 1.98 -10.87 1.55
C PHE A 59 2.99 -9.92 0.87
N HIS A 60 2.81 -9.57 -0.40
CA HIS A 60 3.66 -8.62 -1.10
C HIS A 60 3.58 -7.20 -0.50
N VAL A 61 2.37 -6.73 -0.18
CA VAL A 61 2.19 -5.43 0.50
C VAL A 61 2.86 -5.42 1.88
N SER A 62 2.90 -6.55 2.58
CA SER A 62 3.60 -6.65 3.87
C SER A 62 5.10 -6.35 3.76
N PHE A 63 5.74 -6.72 2.64
CA PHE A 63 7.13 -6.37 2.38
C PHE A 63 7.31 -4.87 2.15
N LEU A 64 6.42 -4.24 1.38
CA LEU A 64 6.46 -2.79 1.17
C LEU A 64 6.34 -2.01 2.48
N ILE A 65 5.51 -2.48 3.41
CA ILE A 65 5.34 -1.85 4.73
C ILE A 65 6.56 -2.10 5.62
N ARG A 66 7.03 -3.35 5.67
CA ARG A 66 8.22 -3.73 6.45
C ARG A 66 9.46 -2.94 6.03
N ASP A 67 9.63 -2.76 4.72
CA ASP A 67 10.79 -2.11 4.12
C ASP A 67 10.61 -0.57 4.06
N GLY A 68 9.50 -0.05 4.58
CA GLY A 68 9.24 1.38 4.73
C GLY A 68 8.81 2.09 3.45
N PHE A 69 8.53 1.38 2.36
CA PHE A 69 8.07 1.95 1.09
C PHE A 69 6.59 2.35 1.10
N ALA A 70 5.79 1.73 1.98
CA ALA A 70 4.38 2.05 2.14
C ALA A 70 3.97 2.07 3.62
N ARG A 71 2.85 2.74 3.91
CA ARG A 71 2.23 2.75 5.24
C ARG A 71 0.72 2.59 5.13
N ILE A 72 0.14 1.93 6.13
CA ILE A 72 -1.32 1.82 6.30
C ILE A 72 -1.77 2.81 7.37
N LYS A 73 -2.89 3.46 7.12
CA LYS A 73 -3.63 4.29 8.08
C LYS A 73 -5.13 3.99 7.95
N LEU A 74 -5.91 4.45 8.91
CA LEU A 74 -7.37 4.39 8.82
C LEU A 74 -7.88 5.73 8.30
N ASP A 75 -8.87 5.70 7.41
CA ASP A 75 -9.60 6.88 6.98
C ASP A 75 -10.66 7.31 8.03
N ASP A 76 -11.49 8.29 7.65
CA ASP A 76 -12.55 8.82 8.51
C ASP A 76 -13.61 7.76 8.85
N ASP A 77 -13.85 6.82 7.93
CA ASP A 77 -14.76 5.68 8.08
C ASP A 77 -14.13 4.48 8.80
N LYS A 78 -12.89 4.64 9.29
CA LYS A 78 -12.09 3.58 9.94
C LYS A 78 -11.75 2.41 9.02
N LEU A 79 -11.74 2.64 7.71
CA LEU A 79 -11.31 1.66 6.72
C LEU A 79 -9.79 1.79 6.46
N PRO A 80 -9.08 0.67 6.25
CA PRO A 80 -7.65 0.69 5.99
C PRO A 80 -7.36 1.25 4.60
N ILE A 81 -6.51 2.26 4.57
CA ILE A 81 -6.00 2.87 3.35
C ILE A 81 -4.47 2.82 3.33
N ILE A 82 -3.89 2.68 2.15
CA ILE A 82 -2.45 2.53 1.91
C ILE A 82 -1.92 3.70 1.08
N GLU A 83 -0.75 4.20 1.46
CA GLU A 83 -0.04 5.25 0.74
C GLU A 83 1.48 5.02 0.74
N PRO A 84 2.21 5.51 -0.28
CA PRO A 84 3.66 5.44 -0.29
C PRO A 84 4.26 6.32 0.82
N THR A 85 5.35 5.87 1.42
CA THR A 85 6.12 6.68 2.38
C THR A 85 6.98 7.69 1.61
N LYS A 86 7.11 8.92 2.10
CA LYS A 86 8.02 9.90 1.49
C LYS A 86 9.46 9.52 1.84
N ASP A 87 10.37 9.60 0.86
CA ASP A 87 11.80 9.23 0.94
C ASP A 87 12.53 9.72 2.21
N ASN A 88 12.11 10.87 2.77
CA ASN A 88 12.71 11.46 3.97
C ASN A 88 12.31 10.81 5.30
N GLU A 89 11.22 10.01 5.36
CA GLU A 89 10.74 9.39 6.60
C GLU A 89 11.36 7.98 6.82
N ALA A 90 11.83 7.33 5.76
CA ALA A 90 12.46 6.02 5.83
C ALA A 90 13.79 6.02 6.62
N LYS A 91 14.47 7.18 6.70
CA LYS A 91 15.77 7.32 7.41
C LYS A 91 15.68 7.94 8.80
N GLN A 92 14.55 8.53 9.19
CA GLN A 92 14.41 9.19 10.50
C GLN A 92 13.75 8.32 11.59
N ASN A 93 13.15 7.18 11.21
CA ASN A 93 12.43 6.31 12.14
C ASN A 93 13.28 5.23 12.82
N ASP A 94 14.60 5.38 12.85
CA ASP A 94 15.47 4.54 13.71
C ASP A 94 15.53 5.06 15.16
N SER A 95 14.89 6.21 15.46
CA SER A 95 14.90 6.83 16.80
C SER A 95 13.53 7.04 17.42
N SER A 96 12.44 6.53 16.81
CA SER A 96 11.14 6.52 17.46
C SER A 96 10.48 5.14 17.36
N ALA A 97 10.57 4.37 18.44
CA ALA A 97 9.77 3.18 18.68
C ALA A 97 8.26 3.50 18.84
N GLY A 98 7.75 4.57 18.20
CA GLY A 98 6.56 5.29 18.62
C GLY A 98 5.33 5.20 17.71
N ALA A 99 5.44 4.68 16.48
CA ALA A 99 4.25 4.52 15.63
C ALA A 99 4.41 3.36 14.65
N ARG A 100 4.63 2.15 15.18
CA ARG A 100 4.50 0.92 14.40
C ARG A 100 3.01 0.68 14.17
N ASN A 101 2.44 1.31 13.14
CA ASN A 101 1.04 1.10 12.74
C ASN A 101 0.87 -0.32 12.20
N GLN A 102 0.67 -1.27 13.10
CA GLN A 102 0.30 -2.63 12.76
C GLN A 102 -1.20 -2.71 12.57
N VAL A 103 -1.62 -3.29 11.45
CA VAL A 103 -3.02 -3.63 11.19
C VAL A 103 -3.13 -5.13 11.16
N VAL A 104 -4.04 -5.69 11.97
CA VAL A 104 -4.37 -7.12 11.96
C VAL A 104 -5.68 -7.26 11.19
N ILE A 105 -5.65 -8.04 10.11
CA ILE A 105 -6.80 -8.29 9.25
C ILE A 105 -7.08 -9.79 9.28
N SER A 106 -8.33 -10.16 9.53
CA SER A 106 -8.82 -11.52 9.38
C SER A 106 -9.64 -11.59 8.09
N LEU A 107 -9.35 -12.57 7.25
CA LEU A 107 -10.06 -12.81 5.99
C LEU A 107 -10.11 -14.31 5.74
N ASN A 108 -11.32 -14.86 5.69
CA ASN A 108 -11.55 -16.23 5.25
C ASN A 108 -12.13 -16.28 3.83
N GLN A 109 -12.14 -17.46 3.21
CA GLN A 109 -12.60 -17.62 1.82
C GLN A 109 -14.09 -17.28 1.63
N GLN A 110 -14.92 -17.37 2.67
CA GLN A 110 -16.34 -16.97 2.60
C GLN A 110 -16.48 -15.45 2.64
N GLU A 111 -15.69 -14.77 3.48
CA GLU A 111 -15.66 -13.29 3.57
C GLU A 111 -15.04 -12.64 2.33
N TRP A 112 -14.13 -13.34 1.65
CA TRP A 112 -13.54 -12.89 0.38
C TRP A 112 -14.52 -12.93 -0.80
N LYS A 113 -15.52 -13.82 -0.77
CA LYS A 113 -16.53 -13.96 -1.82
C LYS A 113 -17.63 -12.93 -1.70
#